data_AF-A0A9Q0MP51-F1
#
_entry.id   AF-A0A9Q0MP51-F1
#
_cell.length_a   1.000
_cell.length_b   1.000
_cell.length_c   1.000
_cell.angle_alpha   90.00
_cell.angle_beta   90.00
_cell.angle_gamma   90.00
#
_symmetry.space_group_name_H-M   'P 1'
#
loop_
_entity.id
_entity.type
_entity.pdbx_description
1 polymer ?
#
loop_
_entity_poly.entity_id
_entity_poly.type
_entity_poly.pdbx_seq_one_letter_code
_entity_poly.pdbx_strand_id
1 'polypeptide(L)'
;MGVRMLDGSVNDAVEAKALGLNPNHIDIYSASWGPEDDGSTVDGPGPLARRAFIYGVTSGRQGKGSIFVWASGNGGRYTDSCNCDGYTNSIFTLSISSASQGGYKPWYLEECSSTLATTYSSGTPGHDKSVATVDMDGRLRPDRICTVEHTGTSASAPLAAGICALALEASPNLTWRDMQYLVILTSRPEPLDKETGWILNGVKRKVSHKFGYGLMDAGGMVSLAEQWTVVPPQHICKSREINEDRPIDGSVGYTLQTHMDVNGCAGTINEVRFLEHVQCKITLRFFPRGNLRILLTSPMGTTSTLLFERPRDVNKSNFDDWPFLSVHFWGEKAEGRWTLQIINGGRRRVNQPGILSKWQLIFYGTQSNPIRLKNDPSLRDSTQRVPFVFPTDSDLSQPLGYNYNADLYSGYVNYQNLFSGAASNNEQSISTLDGHNIPTPQREIVMADSNNKIVLHDCDPECDQQGCYGRGPTQCVACKHYRLDNTCVSRCPPRSFPNQGGVCWPCHESCETCAGAGQDSCLTCAPAHLHVIDLAVCMQVCPEGYYESEYKKNVR
;
A
#
# COMPACT_ATOMS: atom_id res chain seq x y z
N MET A 1 1.77 12.92 13.43
CA MET A 1 3.21 13.22 13.18
C MET A 1 3.37 13.50 11.70
N GLY A 2 4.24 14.43 11.29
CA GLY A 2 4.55 14.69 9.88
C GLY A 2 5.93 14.15 9.51
N VAL A 3 6.12 13.73 8.25
CA VAL A 3 7.40 13.20 7.73
C VAL A 3 7.87 14.06 6.55
N ARG A 4 8.93 14.86 6.77
CA ARG A 4 9.54 15.67 5.69
C ARG A 4 10.50 14.79 4.90
N MET A 5 10.06 14.35 3.72
CA MET A 5 10.86 13.50 2.81
C MET A 5 10.89 13.96 1.34
N LEU A 6 9.94 14.80 0.91
CA LEU A 6 9.88 15.35 -0.46
C LEU A 6 10.73 16.61 -0.68
N ASP A 7 11.25 17.21 0.38
CA ASP A 7 12.02 18.46 0.32
C ASP A 7 13.52 18.16 0.22
N GLY A 8 13.91 17.60 -0.93
CA GLY A 8 15.25 17.10 -1.22
C GLY A 8 15.25 16.03 -2.32
N SER A 9 16.38 15.34 -2.48
CA SER A 9 16.46 14.18 -3.38
C SER A 9 15.73 12.98 -2.77
N VAL A 10 14.64 12.57 -3.39
CA VAL A 10 13.88 11.35 -3.06
C VAL A 10 14.53 10.16 -3.76
N ASN A 11 14.69 9.06 -3.04
CA ASN A 11 15.15 7.77 -3.55
C ASN A 11 14.54 6.62 -2.72
N ASP A 12 14.68 5.39 -3.21
CA ASP A 12 14.12 4.16 -2.61
C ASP A 12 14.40 4.01 -1.10
N ALA A 13 15.58 4.43 -0.62
CA ALA A 13 15.91 4.38 0.80
C ALA A 13 15.21 5.47 1.64
N VAL A 14 15.00 6.66 1.07
CA VAL A 14 14.24 7.75 1.69
C VAL A 14 12.75 7.37 1.78
N GLU A 15 12.20 6.83 0.70
CA GLU A 15 10.82 6.33 0.62
C GLU A 15 10.58 5.19 1.62
N ALA A 16 11.45 4.18 1.62
CA ALA A 16 11.38 3.05 2.56
C ALA A 16 11.43 3.49 4.02
N LYS A 17 12.30 4.46 4.35
CA LYS A 17 12.43 4.98 5.72
C LYS A 17 11.21 5.80 6.14
N ALA A 18 10.57 6.52 5.22
CA ALA A 18 9.33 7.24 5.49
C ALA A 18 8.15 6.27 5.71
N LEU A 19 8.00 5.27 4.84
CA LEU A 19 6.96 4.23 4.93
C LEU A 19 7.13 3.34 6.18
N GLY A 20 8.37 3.05 6.56
CA GLY A 20 8.72 2.24 7.74
C GLY A 20 8.88 3.04 9.05
N LEU A 21 8.50 4.32 9.10
CA LEU A 21 8.70 5.14 10.30
C LEU A 21 7.73 4.73 11.42
N ASN A 22 8.25 4.28 12.56
CA ASN A 22 7.51 4.04 13.80
C ASN A 22 6.17 3.26 13.63
N PRO A 23 6.15 2.09 12.95
CA PRO A 23 4.91 1.44 12.52
C PRO A 23 4.08 0.80 13.64
N ASN A 24 4.59 0.76 14.88
CA ASN A 24 3.83 0.39 16.08
C ASN A 24 3.26 1.59 16.85
N HIS A 25 3.47 2.80 16.34
CA HIS A 25 2.93 4.06 16.88
C HIS A 25 2.12 4.85 15.85
N ILE A 26 2.47 4.75 14.56
CA ILE A 26 1.70 5.34 13.46
C ILE A 26 0.75 4.30 12.88
N ASP A 27 -0.56 4.53 13.03
CA ASP A 27 -1.58 3.66 12.44
C ASP A 27 -1.77 3.89 10.94
N ILE A 28 -1.85 5.15 10.53
CA ILE A 28 -2.23 5.57 9.17
C ILE A 28 -1.15 6.48 8.60
N TYR A 29 -0.72 6.16 7.38
CA TYR A 29 0.18 6.95 6.56
C TYR A 29 -0.64 7.52 5.40
N SER A 30 -0.62 8.84 5.22
CA SER A 30 -1.27 9.52 4.09
C SER A 30 -0.19 10.05 3.14
N ALA A 31 -0.23 9.65 1.88
CA ALA A 31 0.74 10.02 0.86
C ALA A 31 0.05 10.42 -0.45
N SER A 32 0.75 11.22 -1.24
CA SER A 32 0.25 11.78 -2.50
C SER A 32 1.41 12.11 -3.45
N TRP A 33 2.40 11.22 -3.46
CA TRP A 33 3.60 11.26 -4.27
C TRP A 33 3.75 9.91 -4.99
N GLY A 34 4.48 9.91 -6.10
CA GLY A 34 4.64 8.79 -7.01
C GLY A 34 5.53 9.20 -8.18
N PRO A 35 5.44 8.53 -9.34
CA PRO A 35 6.06 8.95 -10.58
C PRO A 35 5.51 10.29 -11.08
N GLU A 36 6.08 10.82 -12.17
CA GLU A 36 5.56 12.05 -12.78
C GLU A 36 4.26 11.79 -13.55
N ASP A 37 3.21 12.53 -13.21
CA ASP A 37 1.84 12.48 -13.76
C ASP A 37 1.74 13.00 -15.24
N ASP A 38 2.69 12.62 -16.11
CA ASP A 38 2.92 13.23 -17.43
C ASP A 38 2.17 12.57 -18.59
N GLY A 39 1.45 11.46 -18.35
CA GLY A 39 0.81 10.64 -19.37
C GLY A 39 1.78 9.73 -20.14
N SER A 40 3.01 9.54 -19.68
CA SER A 40 4.07 8.78 -20.37
C SER A 40 4.88 7.85 -19.46
N THR A 41 5.04 8.20 -18.19
CA THR A 41 5.85 7.48 -17.20
C THR A 41 5.21 6.14 -16.82
N VAL A 42 6.02 5.14 -16.48
CA VAL A 42 5.59 3.88 -15.84
C VAL A 42 6.70 3.53 -14.85
N ASP A 43 6.42 3.69 -13.56
CA ASP A 43 7.40 3.49 -12.50
C ASP A 43 6.70 3.23 -11.16
N GLY A 44 7.43 2.82 -10.12
CA GLY A 44 6.84 2.45 -8.84
C GLY A 44 7.86 2.25 -7.72
N PRO A 45 7.44 1.66 -6.58
CA PRO A 45 8.32 1.47 -5.43
C PRO A 45 9.51 0.58 -5.77
N GLY A 46 10.70 1.09 -5.48
CA GLY A 46 11.94 0.31 -5.51
C GLY A 46 11.95 -0.84 -4.49
N PRO A 47 12.99 -1.69 -4.51
CA PRO A 47 13.06 -2.88 -3.65
C PRO A 47 12.92 -2.58 -2.15
N LEU A 48 13.44 -1.45 -1.66
CA LEU A 48 13.35 -1.08 -0.25
C LEU A 48 11.96 -0.54 0.10
N ALA A 49 11.39 0.35 -0.71
CA ALA A 49 10.04 0.89 -0.52
C ALA A 49 9.00 -0.23 -0.58
N ARG A 50 9.15 -1.19 -1.49
CA ARG A 50 8.32 -2.39 -1.59
C ARG A 50 8.44 -3.28 -0.35
N ARG A 51 9.64 -3.47 0.20
CA ARG A 51 9.83 -4.15 1.51
C ARG A 51 9.21 -3.38 2.66
N ALA A 52 9.25 -2.05 2.65
CA ALA A 52 8.64 -1.20 3.68
C ALA A 52 7.11 -1.33 3.68
N PHE A 53 6.45 -1.36 2.51
CA PHE A 53 5.02 -1.68 2.42
C PHE A 53 4.69 -3.05 3.02
N ILE A 54 5.40 -4.10 2.61
CA ILE A 54 5.19 -5.47 3.10
C ILE A 54 5.38 -5.53 4.62
N TYR A 55 6.45 -4.93 5.15
CA TYR A 55 6.71 -4.87 6.58
C TYR A 55 5.63 -4.08 7.33
N GLY A 56 5.19 -2.96 6.78
CA GLY A 56 4.09 -2.16 7.32
C GLY A 56 2.80 -2.96 7.46
N VAL A 57 2.34 -3.62 6.39
CA VAL A 57 1.07 -4.38 6.44
C VAL A 57 1.13 -5.71 7.20
N THR A 58 2.32 -6.27 7.43
CA THR A 58 2.50 -7.53 8.17
C THR A 58 2.83 -7.34 9.64
N SER A 59 3.61 -6.30 9.99
CA SER A 59 4.20 -6.11 11.32
C SER A 59 3.74 -4.82 12.00
N GLY A 60 3.34 -3.82 11.22
CA GLY A 60 2.81 -2.56 11.76
C GLY A 60 1.53 -2.76 12.57
N ARG A 61 1.22 -1.79 13.43
CA ARG A 61 0.08 -1.80 14.36
C ARG A 61 -0.03 -3.11 15.14
N GLN A 62 1.10 -3.59 15.67
CA GLN A 62 1.19 -4.84 16.43
C GLN A 62 0.72 -6.07 15.63
N GLY A 63 1.02 -6.12 14.33
CA GLY A 63 0.63 -7.20 13.41
C GLY A 63 -0.76 -7.05 12.76
N LYS A 64 -1.49 -5.96 13.04
CA LYS A 64 -2.74 -5.63 12.33
C LYS A 64 -2.50 -5.05 10.93
N GLY A 65 -1.30 -4.54 10.70
CA GLY A 65 -0.86 -3.90 9.47
C GLY A 65 -1.18 -2.42 9.42
N SER A 66 -0.16 -1.61 9.13
CA SER A 66 -0.26 -0.18 8.83
C SER A 66 -1.20 0.09 7.66
N ILE A 67 -1.93 1.20 7.72
CA ILE A 67 -2.86 1.62 6.67
C ILE A 67 -2.19 2.71 5.82
N PHE A 68 -1.89 2.42 4.56
CA PHE A 68 -1.29 3.37 3.62
C PHE A 68 -2.38 3.95 2.73
N VAL A 69 -2.81 5.19 2.96
CA VAL A 69 -3.78 5.90 2.10
C VAL A 69 -3.03 6.71 1.05
N TRP A 70 -3.41 6.55 -0.22
CA TRP A 70 -2.68 7.10 -1.36
C TRP A 70 -3.60 7.90 -2.29
N ALA A 71 -3.12 9.04 -2.80
CA ALA A 71 -3.82 9.77 -3.86
C ALA A 71 -3.57 9.09 -5.22
N SER A 72 -4.61 9.00 -6.06
CA SER A 72 -4.55 8.31 -7.36
C SER A 72 -3.94 9.12 -8.52
N GLY A 73 -3.07 10.10 -8.26
CA GLY A 73 -2.44 10.95 -9.29
C GLY A 73 -3.27 12.14 -9.80
N ASN A 74 -2.64 13.08 -10.51
CA ASN A 74 -3.22 14.32 -11.04
C ASN A 74 -3.05 14.46 -12.58
N GLY A 75 -2.65 13.39 -13.27
CA GLY A 75 -2.34 13.32 -14.69
C GLY A 75 -3.54 13.33 -15.65
N GLY A 76 -4.76 13.57 -15.17
CA GLY A 76 -5.98 13.54 -15.98
C GLY A 76 -5.94 14.48 -17.21
N ARG A 77 -5.32 15.66 -17.09
CA ARG A 77 -5.09 16.60 -18.21
C ARG A 77 -4.17 16.03 -19.28
N TYR A 78 -3.28 15.14 -18.88
CA TYR A 78 -2.27 14.49 -19.71
C TYR A 78 -2.74 13.13 -20.23
N THR A 79 -3.99 12.74 -19.93
CA THR A 79 -4.58 11.42 -20.24
C THR A 79 -3.73 10.28 -19.68
N ASP A 80 -3.30 10.44 -18.44
CA ASP A 80 -2.62 9.37 -17.69
C ASP A 80 -3.61 8.35 -17.10
N SER A 81 -3.07 7.23 -16.64
CA SER A 81 -3.80 6.09 -16.12
C SER A 81 -3.03 5.51 -14.93
N CYS A 82 -3.52 5.78 -13.72
CA CYS A 82 -2.86 5.48 -12.45
C CYS A 82 -2.42 4.02 -12.22
N ASN A 83 -2.86 3.04 -13.02
CA ASN A 83 -2.26 1.70 -13.05
C ASN A 83 -0.81 1.66 -13.61
N CYS A 84 -0.29 2.79 -14.10
CA CYS A 84 1.11 3.03 -14.46
C CYS A 84 1.96 3.57 -13.30
N ASP A 85 1.34 4.02 -12.21
CA ASP A 85 2.00 4.33 -10.93
C ASP A 85 1.97 3.08 -10.03
N GLY A 86 3.13 2.51 -9.75
CA GLY A 86 3.27 1.32 -8.90
C GLY A 86 2.95 1.55 -7.42
N TYR A 87 2.82 2.79 -6.96
CA TYR A 87 2.38 3.12 -5.60
C TYR A 87 0.87 2.97 -5.48
N THR A 88 0.07 3.70 -6.27
CA THR A 88 -1.40 3.53 -6.29
C THR A 88 -1.85 2.16 -6.84
N ASN A 89 -1.07 1.53 -7.72
CA ASN A 89 -1.31 0.18 -8.25
C ASN A 89 -0.89 -0.95 -7.27
N SER A 90 -0.56 -0.62 -6.01
CA SER A 90 -0.21 -1.58 -4.96
C SER A 90 -1.44 -2.10 -4.22
N ILE A 91 -1.47 -3.40 -3.89
CA ILE A 91 -2.53 -3.97 -3.03
C ILE A 91 -2.48 -3.42 -1.60
N PHE A 92 -1.29 -2.96 -1.17
CA PHE A 92 -1.02 -2.48 0.18
C PHE A 92 -1.49 -1.05 0.41
N THR A 93 -1.78 -0.31 -0.66
CA THR A 93 -2.28 1.06 -0.60
C THR A 93 -3.80 1.11 -0.79
N LEU A 94 -4.44 1.96 0.01
CA LEU A 94 -5.82 2.35 -0.12
C LEU A 94 -5.86 3.56 -1.07
N SER A 95 -5.98 3.30 -2.37
CA SER A 95 -5.98 4.33 -3.40
C SER A 95 -7.30 5.10 -3.45
N ILE A 96 -7.19 6.44 -3.43
CA ILE A 96 -8.28 7.40 -3.31
C ILE A 96 -8.24 8.42 -4.45
N SER A 97 -9.38 8.51 -5.14
CA SER A 97 -9.65 9.48 -6.19
C SER A 97 -10.46 10.68 -5.67
N SER A 98 -10.81 11.62 -6.55
CA SER A 98 -11.50 12.88 -6.21
C SER A 98 -12.83 13.08 -6.94
N ALA A 99 -13.82 13.59 -6.24
CA ALA A 99 -15.04 14.17 -6.82
C ALA A 99 -15.05 15.69 -6.61
N SER A 100 -15.60 16.44 -7.58
CA SER A 100 -15.91 17.85 -7.35
C SER A 100 -17.11 18.02 -6.40
N GLN A 101 -17.30 19.23 -5.88
CA GLN A 101 -18.49 19.58 -5.09
C GLN A 101 -19.82 19.20 -5.78
N GLY A 102 -19.89 19.29 -7.12
CA GLY A 102 -21.07 18.93 -7.90
C GLY A 102 -21.30 17.42 -8.11
N GLY A 103 -20.34 16.57 -7.70
CA GLY A 103 -20.35 15.12 -7.94
C GLY A 103 -19.79 14.71 -9.31
N TYR A 104 -18.94 15.53 -9.92
CA TYR A 104 -18.37 15.30 -11.25
C TYR A 104 -16.88 14.90 -11.20
N LYS A 105 -16.38 14.33 -12.29
CA LYS A 105 -14.94 14.03 -12.47
C LYS A 105 -14.14 15.35 -12.55
N PRO A 106 -13.17 15.60 -11.65
CA PRO A 106 -12.26 16.73 -11.79
C PRO A 106 -11.30 16.57 -12.99
N TRP A 107 -10.85 17.69 -13.55
CA TRP A 107 -10.01 17.71 -14.77
C TRP A 107 -8.63 17.04 -14.61
N TYR A 108 -8.13 16.94 -13.38
CA TYR A 108 -6.86 16.29 -13.03
C TYR A 108 -7.00 14.79 -12.72
N LEU A 109 -8.22 14.25 -12.63
CA LEU A 109 -8.44 12.85 -12.23
C LEU A 109 -7.94 11.85 -13.28
N GLU A 110 -7.11 10.92 -12.83
CA GLU A 110 -6.69 9.74 -13.58
C GLU A 110 -7.66 8.57 -13.42
N GLU A 111 -7.82 7.78 -14.48
CA GLU A 111 -8.71 6.61 -14.48
C GLU A 111 -7.89 5.33 -14.45
N CYS A 112 -8.16 4.45 -13.49
CA CYS A 112 -7.55 3.13 -13.39
C CYS A 112 -8.41 2.18 -12.55
N SER A 113 -8.05 0.90 -12.50
CA SER A 113 -8.81 -0.12 -11.77
C SER A 113 -8.27 -0.48 -10.39
N SER A 114 -7.19 0.14 -9.95
CA SER A 114 -6.66 0.04 -8.58
C SER A 114 -7.35 0.97 -7.58
N THR A 115 -7.96 2.06 -8.03
CA THR A 115 -8.74 3.01 -7.21
C THR A 115 -9.85 2.31 -6.43
N LEU A 116 -9.83 2.42 -5.09
CA LEU A 116 -10.82 1.80 -4.21
C LEU A 116 -12.05 2.66 -3.99
N ALA A 117 -11.87 3.96 -3.73
CA ALA A 117 -12.95 4.89 -3.43
C ALA A 117 -12.57 6.34 -3.74
N THR A 118 -13.46 7.26 -3.36
CA THR A 118 -13.38 8.70 -3.65
C THR A 118 -13.71 9.53 -2.42
N THR A 119 -13.05 10.68 -2.28
CA THR A 119 -13.51 11.78 -1.41
C THR A 119 -13.68 13.05 -2.22
N TYR A 120 -14.23 14.10 -1.61
CA TYR A 120 -14.31 15.41 -2.26
C TYR A 120 -12.95 16.11 -2.34
N SER A 121 -12.73 16.85 -3.42
CA SER A 121 -11.65 17.82 -3.57
C SER A 121 -12.13 18.99 -4.46
N SER A 122 -11.21 19.82 -4.95
CA SER A 122 -11.48 20.89 -5.90
C SER A 122 -12.05 20.38 -7.22
N GLY A 123 -12.95 21.14 -7.84
CA GLY A 123 -13.48 20.85 -9.17
C GLY A 123 -13.09 21.87 -10.23
N THR A 124 -14.10 22.39 -10.94
CA THR A 124 -13.96 23.42 -11.95
C THR A 124 -13.64 24.77 -11.28
N PRO A 125 -12.50 25.42 -11.59
CA PRO A 125 -12.13 26.70 -10.98
C PRO A 125 -13.20 27.77 -11.20
N GLY A 126 -13.58 28.47 -10.13
CA GLY A 126 -14.61 29.51 -10.15
C GLY A 126 -16.06 29.01 -10.11
N HIS A 127 -16.29 27.70 -10.19
CA HIS A 127 -17.63 27.09 -10.03
C HIS A 127 -17.72 26.22 -8.77
N ASP A 128 -16.77 25.29 -8.62
CA ASP A 128 -16.73 24.36 -7.49
C ASP A 128 -15.81 24.89 -6.38
N LYS A 129 -16.21 24.72 -5.12
CA LYS A 129 -15.33 25.01 -3.97
C LYS A 129 -14.14 24.03 -3.94
N SER A 130 -13.04 24.49 -3.35
CA SER A 130 -11.82 23.70 -3.09
C SER A 130 -11.71 23.37 -1.60
N VAL A 131 -10.70 22.61 -1.19
CA VAL A 131 -10.56 22.13 0.19
C VAL A 131 -10.05 23.26 1.09
N ALA A 132 -10.74 23.45 2.22
CA ALA A 132 -10.34 24.38 3.28
C ALA A 132 -9.51 23.65 4.33
N THR A 133 -8.32 24.18 4.64
CA THR A 133 -7.37 23.56 5.58
C THR A 133 -6.35 24.58 6.11
N VAL A 134 -5.47 24.15 7.02
CA VAL A 134 -4.30 24.93 7.44
C VAL A 134 -3.25 25.00 6.31
N ASP A 135 -2.54 26.10 6.24
CA ASP A 135 -1.47 26.37 5.26
C ASP A 135 -0.09 26.35 5.99
N MET A 136 0.96 26.90 5.38
CA MET A 136 2.34 26.92 5.90
C MET A 136 2.48 27.46 7.34
N ASP A 137 3.59 27.10 8.00
CA ASP A 137 3.95 27.54 9.35
C ASP A 137 3.74 29.06 9.53
N GLY A 138 2.90 29.44 10.48
CA GLY A 138 2.61 30.84 10.82
C GLY A 138 3.82 31.64 11.28
N ARG A 139 4.96 31.02 11.58
CA ARG A 139 6.25 31.71 11.76
C ARG A 139 6.85 32.20 10.44
N LEU A 140 6.61 31.47 9.35
CA LEU A 140 7.06 31.83 8.00
C LEU A 140 6.03 32.72 7.29
N ARG A 141 4.72 32.46 7.50
CA ARG A 141 3.60 33.18 6.85
C ARG A 141 2.47 33.48 7.85
N PRO A 142 2.67 34.41 8.81
CA PRO A 142 1.65 34.74 9.81
C PRO A 142 0.36 35.33 9.21
N ASP A 143 0.45 35.87 8.00
CA ASP A 143 -0.67 36.40 7.20
C ASP A 143 -1.51 35.31 6.52
N ARG A 144 -0.99 34.08 6.40
CA ARG A 144 -1.55 33.02 5.55
C ARG A 144 -1.38 31.64 6.19
N ILE A 145 -2.01 31.47 7.36
CA ILE A 145 -2.04 30.22 8.13
C ILE A 145 -3.19 29.26 7.74
N CYS A 146 -4.13 29.72 6.91
CA CYS A 146 -5.27 28.96 6.42
C CYS A 146 -5.40 29.17 4.90
N THR A 147 -5.87 28.14 4.19
CA THR A 147 -6.17 28.18 2.77
C THR A 147 -7.57 27.61 2.50
N VAL A 148 -8.21 28.13 1.44
CA VAL A 148 -9.45 27.58 0.85
C VAL A 148 -9.22 27.14 -0.60
N GLU A 149 -7.96 27.06 -1.02
CA GLU A 149 -7.49 26.86 -2.40
C GLU A 149 -6.74 25.53 -2.55
N HIS A 150 -6.83 24.61 -1.57
CA HIS A 150 -6.15 23.32 -1.67
C HIS A 150 -6.89 22.40 -2.66
N THR A 151 -6.14 21.82 -3.59
CA THR A 151 -6.65 21.17 -4.81
C THR A 151 -5.96 19.83 -5.11
N GLY A 152 -6.49 19.07 -6.07
CA GLY A 152 -5.91 17.81 -6.55
C GLY A 152 -6.34 16.57 -5.78
N THR A 153 -5.94 15.39 -6.24
CA THR A 153 -6.14 14.13 -5.49
C THR A 153 -5.35 14.10 -4.19
N SER A 154 -4.28 14.90 -4.10
CA SER A 154 -3.49 15.13 -2.88
C SER A 154 -4.29 15.75 -1.73
N ALA A 155 -5.42 16.43 -2.02
CA ALA A 155 -6.34 16.91 -0.98
C ALA A 155 -7.41 15.87 -0.57
N SER A 156 -7.61 14.83 -1.38
CA SER A 156 -8.55 13.74 -1.11
C SER A 156 -7.97 12.66 -0.17
N ALA A 157 -6.73 12.22 -0.42
CA ALA A 157 -6.10 11.19 0.42
C ALA A 157 -6.06 11.55 1.93
N PRO A 158 -5.79 12.80 2.36
CA PRO A 158 -5.87 13.19 3.77
C PRO A 158 -7.29 13.12 4.37
N LEU A 159 -8.33 13.42 3.59
CA LEU A 159 -9.72 13.28 4.04
C LEU A 159 -10.07 11.81 4.25
N ALA A 160 -9.70 10.94 3.31
CA ALA A 160 -9.86 9.50 3.46
C ALA A 160 -9.08 8.92 4.65
N ALA A 161 -7.85 9.42 4.91
CA ALA A 161 -7.08 9.07 6.09
C ALA A 161 -7.78 9.48 7.40
N GLY A 162 -8.40 10.66 7.43
CA GLY A 162 -9.24 11.10 8.55
C GLY A 162 -10.45 10.18 8.78
N ILE A 163 -11.12 9.75 7.72
CA ILE A 163 -12.24 8.80 7.80
C ILE A 163 -11.76 7.42 8.31
N CYS A 164 -10.59 6.95 7.85
CA CYS A 164 -9.98 5.72 8.34
C CYS A 164 -9.63 5.81 9.84
N ALA A 165 -9.22 6.98 10.33
CA ALA A 165 -8.94 7.20 11.75
C ALA A 165 -10.20 7.06 12.62
N LEU A 166 -11.34 7.61 12.19
CA LEU A 166 -12.64 7.45 12.87
C LEU A 166 -13.07 5.98 12.93
N ALA A 167 -12.89 5.24 11.83
CA ALA A 167 -13.19 3.80 11.81
C ALA A 167 -12.25 2.98 12.72
N LEU A 168 -10.98 3.37 12.84
CA LEU A 168 -10.04 2.76 13.80
C LEU A 168 -10.36 3.10 15.25
N GLU A 169 -10.85 4.30 15.55
CA GLU A 169 -11.30 4.69 16.89
C GLU A 169 -12.50 3.83 17.33
N ALA A 170 -13.46 3.62 16.43
CA ALA A 170 -14.62 2.75 16.66
C ALA A 170 -14.25 1.26 16.78
N SER A 171 -13.19 0.81 16.10
CA SER A 171 -12.73 -0.58 16.14
C SER A 171 -11.21 -0.71 15.97
N PRO A 172 -10.42 -0.60 17.07
CA PRO A 172 -8.96 -0.62 17.00
C PRO A 172 -8.36 -1.94 16.52
N ASN A 173 -9.17 -2.99 16.36
CA ASN A 173 -8.77 -4.33 15.94
C ASN A 173 -8.86 -4.57 14.43
N LEU A 174 -9.38 -3.61 13.65
CA LEU A 174 -9.37 -3.67 12.18
C LEU A 174 -7.94 -3.82 11.66
N THR A 175 -7.73 -4.79 10.78
CA THR A 175 -6.52 -4.94 9.97
C THR A 175 -6.52 -4.01 8.77
N TRP A 176 -5.37 -3.91 8.08
CA TRP A 176 -5.27 -3.16 6.82
C TRP A 176 -6.26 -3.65 5.74
N ARG A 177 -6.54 -4.96 5.67
CA ARG A 177 -7.54 -5.56 4.78
C ARG A 177 -8.96 -5.24 5.23
N ASP A 178 -9.25 -5.32 6.53
CA ASP A 178 -10.57 -4.96 7.05
C ASP A 178 -10.95 -3.52 6.68
N MET A 179 -10.00 -2.58 6.74
CA MET A 179 -10.23 -1.19 6.32
C MET A 179 -10.63 -1.09 4.84
N GLN A 180 -9.98 -1.83 3.94
CA GLN A 180 -10.36 -1.86 2.52
C GLN A 180 -11.76 -2.48 2.33
N TYR A 181 -12.11 -3.54 3.07
CA TYR A 181 -13.47 -4.08 3.07
C TYR A 181 -14.52 -3.07 3.53
N LEU A 182 -14.28 -2.34 4.63
CA LEU A 182 -15.19 -1.31 5.10
C LEU A 182 -15.43 -0.24 4.02
N VAL A 183 -14.34 0.30 3.44
CA VAL A 183 -14.41 1.30 2.35
C VAL A 183 -15.26 0.79 1.18
N ILE A 184 -15.05 -0.43 0.70
CA ILE A 184 -15.80 -1.00 -0.42
C ILE A 184 -17.28 -1.21 -0.09
N LEU A 185 -17.58 -1.63 1.15
CA LEU A 185 -18.93 -1.99 1.55
C LEU A 185 -19.81 -0.79 1.93
N THR A 186 -19.21 0.36 2.26
CA THR A 186 -19.95 1.57 2.68
C THR A 186 -19.77 2.76 1.75
N SER A 187 -18.94 2.67 0.70
CA SER A 187 -18.85 3.72 -0.32
C SER A 187 -20.15 3.86 -1.10
N ARG A 188 -20.54 5.10 -1.37
CA ARG A 188 -21.82 5.45 -1.99
C ARG A 188 -21.62 5.91 -3.43
N PRO A 189 -22.13 5.20 -4.45
CA PRO A 189 -22.08 5.64 -5.84
C PRO A 189 -23.14 6.71 -6.17
N GLU A 190 -24.22 6.84 -5.39
CA GLU A 190 -25.37 7.72 -5.68
C GLU A 190 -24.99 9.21 -5.81
N PRO A 191 -24.12 9.80 -4.97
CA PRO A 191 -23.71 11.20 -5.13
C PRO A 191 -22.94 11.49 -6.43
N LEU A 192 -22.48 10.45 -7.13
CA LEU A 192 -21.59 10.47 -8.29
C LEU A 192 -22.21 9.78 -9.52
N ASP A 193 -23.52 9.46 -9.49
CA ASP A 193 -24.19 8.64 -10.50
C ASP A 193 -24.47 9.37 -11.83
N LYS A 194 -24.41 10.71 -11.82
CA LYS A 194 -24.49 11.60 -12.99
C LYS A 194 -23.32 11.40 -13.96
N GLU A 195 -22.19 10.90 -13.46
CA GLU A 195 -21.00 10.59 -14.25
C GLU A 195 -21.13 9.23 -14.95
N THR A 196 -20.76 9.18 -16.22
CA THR A 196 -20.74 7.93 -16.98
C THR A 196 -19.54 7.06 -16.61
N GLY A 197 -19.65 5.75 -16.84
CA GLY A 197 -18.56 4.76 -16.60
C GLY A 197 -18.81 3.79 -15.46
N TRP A 198 -19.90 3.93 -14.71
CA TRP A 198 -20.35 2.94 -13.73
C TRP A 198 -20.67 1.59 -14.38
N ILE A 199 -20.07 0.52 -13.87
CA ILE A 199 -20.40 -0.87 -14.22
C ILE A 199 -20.89 -1.62 -12.98
N LEU A 200 -21.71 -2.66 -13.18
CA LEU A 200 -22.05 -3.61 -12.12
C LEU A 200 -21.10 -4.80 -12.21
N ASN A 201 -20.44 -5.13 -11.11
CA ASN A 201 -19.58 -6.31 -11.03
C ASN A 201 -20.39 -7.61 -10.83
N GLY A 202 -19.71 -8.76 -10.75
CA GLY A 202 -20.34 -10.08 -10.68
C GLY A 202 -21.23 -10.25 -9.45
N VAL A 203 -20.88 -9.59 -8.35
CA VAL A 203 -21.65 -9.52 -7.09
C VAL A 203 -22.55 -8.28 -6.99
N LYS A 204 -22.83 -7.63 -8.13
CA LYS A 204 -23.81 -6.54 -8.30
C LYS A 204 -23.50 -5.25 -7.53
N ARG A 205 -22.24 -5.01 -7.16
CA ARG A 205 -21.78 -3.70 -6.70
C ARG A 205 -21.51 -2.79 -7.89
N LYS A 206 -21.88 -1.50 -7.78
CA LYS A 206 -21.44 -0.47 -8.73
C LYS A 206 -19.96 -0.17 -8.49
N VAL A 207 -19.17 -0.09 -9.56
CA VAL A 207 -17.76 0.31 -9.53
C VAL A 207 -17.43 1.14 -10.79
N SER A 208 -16.47 2.04 -10.69
CA SER A 208 -16.07 2.97 -11.75
C SER A 208 -14.56 3.19 -11.75
N HIS A 209 -13.92 3.17 -12.93
CA HIS A 209 -12.49 3.50 -13.08
C HIS A 209 -12.14 4.94 -12.68
N LYS A 210 -13.14 5.82 -12.55
CA LYS A 210 -12.97 7.18 -12.03
C LYS A 210 -12.99 7.23 -10.50
N PHE A 211 -13.88 6.45 -9.88
CA PHE A 211 -14.31 6.67 -8.49
C PHE A 211 -14.18 5.47 -7.56
N GLY A 212 -13.68 4.34 -8.06
CA GLY A 212 -13.72 3.06 -7.35
C GLY A 212 -15.16 2.65 -7.05
N TYR A 213 -15.44 2.26 -5.81
CA TYR A 213 -16.77 1.92 -5.32
C TYR A 213 -17.66 3.13 -4.95
N GLY A 214 -17.12 4.35 -5.05
CA GLY A 214 -17.88 5.59 -4.85
C GLY A 214 -17.33 6.48 -3.74
N LEU A 215 -18.18 7.38 -3.25
CA LEU A 215 -17.83 8.37 -2.24
C LEU A 215 -17.80 7.72 -0.85
N MET A 216 -16.68 7.88 -0.12
CA MET A 216 -16.56 7.36 1.24
C MET A 216 -17.61 7.96 2.18
N ASP A 217 -18.27 7.12 2.98
CA ASP A 217 -19.23 7.52 4.01
C ASP A 217 -18.65 7.23 5.40
N ALA A 218 -18.27 8.29 6.13
CA ALA A 218 -17.70 8.17 7.47
C ALA A 218 -18.67 7.54 8.48
N GLY A 219 -19.96 7.90 8.43
CA GLY A 219 -20.98 7.35 9.31
C GLY A 219 -21.22 5.87 9.02
N GLY A 220 -21.28 5.51 7.74
CA GLY A 220 -21.34 4.12 7.28
C GLY A 220 -20.13 3.29 7.73
N MET A 221 -18.91 3.80 7.52
CA MET A 221 -17.67 3.12 7.91
C MET A 221 -17.59 2.87 9.42
N VAL A 222 -17.89 3.88 10.25
CA VAL A 222 -17.91 3.76 11.72
C VAL A 222 -18.96 2.75 12.16
N SER A 223 -20.20 2.87 11.68
CA SER A 223 -21.31 1.98 12.06
C SER A 223 -21.05 0.51 11.69
N LEU A 224 -20.37 0.27 10.57
CA LEU A 224 -19.96 -1.08 10.16
C LEU A 224 -18.75 -1.58 10.96
N ALA A 225 -17.76 -0.72 11.25
CA ALA A 225 -16.56 -1.05 12.02
C ALA A 225 -16.88 -1.58 13.44
N GLU A 226 -17.84 -0.96 14.13
CA GLU A 226 -18.31 -1.41 15.45
C GLU A 226 -18.82 -2.86 15.43
N GLN A 227 -19.46 -3.25 14.34
CA GLN A 227 -20.09 -4.57 14.15
C GLN A 227 -19.17 -5.57 13.42
N TRP A 228 -18.04 -5.12 12.89
CA TRP A 228 -17.16 -5.91 12.04
C TRP A 228 -16.41 -7.02 12.78
N THR A 229 -16.34 -8.20 12.19
CA THR A 229 -15.45 -9.29 12.61
C THR A 229 -14.32 -9.41 11.60
N VAL A 230 -13.07 -9.48 12.07
CA VAL A 230 -11.88 -9.51 11.22
C VAL A 230 -11.96 -10.60 10.13
N VAL A 231 -11.50 -10.26 8.93
CA VAL A 231 -11.49 -11.18 7.79
C VAL A 231 -10.53 -12.37 8.04
N PRO A 232 -10.77 -13.53 7.40
CA PRO A 232 -9.82 -14.64 7.39
C PRO A 232 -8.42 -14.24 6.89
N PRO A 233 -7.37 -15.05 7.15
CA PRO A 233 -6.04 -14.86 6.56
C PRO A 233 -6.09 -14.69 5.05
N GLN A 234 -5.17 -13.88 4.50
CA GLN A 234 -5.11 -13.67 3.05
C GLN A 234 -4.46 -14.88 2.38
N HIS A 235 -5.11 -15.41 1.35
CA HIS A 235 -4.57 -16.44 0.48
C HIS A 235 -4.10 -15.81 -0.84
N ILE A 236 -3.02 -16.33 -1.42
CA ILE A 236 -2.44 -15.83 -2.68
C ILE A 236 -2.39 -16.97 -3.70
N CYS A 237 -3.38 -17.04 -4.58
CA CYS A 237 -3.41 -18.00 -5.67
C CYS A 237 -2.74 -17.43 -6.92
N LYS A 238 -1.65 -18.06 -7.36
CA LYS A 238 -0.98 -17.74 -8.64
C LYS A 238 -1.46 -18.72 -9.70
N SER A 239 -1.95 -18.21 -10.84
CA SER A 239 -2.27 -19.07 -11.99
C SER A 239 -1.00 -19.57 -12.68
N ARG A 240 -1.16 -20.47 -13.66
CA ARG A 240 -0.05 -20.85 -14.56
C ARG A 240 0.49 -19.60 -15.28
N GLU A 241 1.80 -19.43 -15.33
CA GLU A 241 2.43 -18.41 -16.16
C GLU A 241 2.41 -18.89 -17.63
N ILE A 242 1.88 -18.06 -18.54
CA ILE A 242 1.86 -18.35 -19.98
C ILE A 242 3.03 -17.60 -20.60
N ASN A 243 4.06 -18.35 -20.97
CA ASN A 243 5.30 -17.90 -21.62
C ASN A 243 5.23 -18.23 -23.12
N GLU A 244 4.46 -17.45 -23.87
CA GLU A 244 4.18 -17.68 -25.29
C GLU A 244 4.14 -16.35 -26.04
N ASP A 245 5.06 -16.14 -26.98
CA ASP A 245 5.09 -14.96 -27.84
C ASP A 245 3.85 -14.91 -28.75
N ARG A 246 2.95 -13.95 -28.46
CA ARG A 246 1.72 -13.70 -29.20
C ARG A 246 1.81 -12.34 -29.89
N PRO A 247 1.83 -12.27 -31.24
CA PRO A 247 1.95 -11.01 -31.96
C PRO A 247 0.72 -10.13 -31.76
N ILE A 248 0.97 -8.83 -31.66
CA ILE A 248 -0.05 -7.78 -31.61
C ILE A 248 0.12 -6.96 -32.89
N ASP A 249 -0.85 -7.05 -33.80
CA ASP A 249 -0.78 -6.35 -35.08
C ASP A 249 -0.85 -4.82 -34.92
N GLY A 250 -0.23 -4.10 -35.85
CA GLY A 250 -0.12 -2.64 -35.82
C GLY A 250 -1.33 -1.89 -36.38
N SER A 251 -2.35 -2.58 -36.91
CA SER A 251 -3.58 -1.95 -37.39
C SER A 251 -4.43 -1.38 -36.25
N VAL A 252 -4.98 -0.17 -36.46
CA VAL A 252 -5.79 0.52 -35.45
C VAL A 252 -7.08 -0.25 -35.22
N GLY A 253 -7.41 -0.51 -33.95
CA GLY A 253 -8.54 -1.34 -33.54
C GLY A 253 -8.24 -2.85 -33.51
N TYR A 254 -7.04 -3.29 -33.88
CA TYR A 254 -6.65 -4.70 -33.70
C TYR A 254 -6.77 -5.11 -32.23
N THR A 255 -7.32 -6.30 -31.99
CA THR A 255 -7.51 -6.88 -30.67
C THR A 255 -6.87 -8.27 -30.61
N LEU A 256 -5.80 -8.42 -29.82
CA LEU A 256 -5.32 -9.71 -29.38
C LEU A 256 -6.18 -10.16 -28.20
N GLN A 257 -6.90 -11.26 -28.36
CA GLN A 257 -7.66 -11.89 -27.27
C GLN A 257 -7.04 -13.24 -26.89
N THR A 258 -6.82 -13.43 -25.60
CA THR A 258 -6.35 -14.71 -25.02
C THR A 258 -7.10 -14.99 -23.73
N HIS A 259 -7.05 -16.23 -23.24
CA HIS A 259 -7.76 -16.63 -22.03
C HIS A 259 -6.97 -17.67 -21.22
N MET A 260 -7.32 -17.80 -19.95
CA MET A 260 -6.96 -18.95 -19.13
C MET A 260 -8.16 -19.39 -18.30
N ASP A 261 -8.32 -20.70 -18.20
CA ASP A 261 -9.24 -21.32 -17.25
C ASP A 261 -8.46 -21.59 -15.94
N VAL A 262 -8.98 -21.11 -14.82
CA VAL A 262 -8.34 -21.22 -13.49
C VAL A 262 -9.30 -21.85 -12.49
N ASN A 263 -8.77 -22.60 -11.52
CA ASN A 263 -9.55 -23.26 -10.47
C ASN A 263 -9.48 -22.52 -9.11
N GLY A 264 -8.98 -21.27 -9.07
CA GLY A 264 -8.78 -20.54 -7.81
C GLY A 264 -7.85 -21.24 -6.80
N CYS A 265 -6.96 -22.13 -7.26
CA CYS A 265 -6.11 -22.98 -6.42
C CYS A 265 -6.91 -23.91 -5.47
N ALA A 266 -8.10 -24.33 -5.91
CA ALA A 266 -8.97 -25.26 -5.19
C ALA A 266 -8.24 -26.51 -4.67
N GLY A 267 -8.52 -26.89 -3.42
CA GLY A 267 -7.89 -28.04 -2.76
C GLY A 267 -6.46 -27.81 -2.26
N THR A 268 -5.95 -26.57 -2.29
CA THR A 268 -4.65 -26.20 -1.73
C THR A 268 -4.79 -25.19 -0.59
N ILE A 269 -3.73 -25.02 0.21
CA ILE A 269 -3.67 -23.98 1.26
C ILE A 269 -3.83 -22.54 0.72
N ASN A 270 -3.63 -22.32 -0.57
CA ASN A 270 -3.74 -21.03 -1.25
C ASN A 270 -5.08 -20.86 -1.98
N GLU A 271 -6.10 -21.66 -1.67
CA GLU A 271 -7.40 -21.58 -2.32
C GLU A 271 -8.08 -20.21 -2.10
N VAL A 272 -8.44 -19.53 -3.19
CA VAL A 272 -9.17 -18.25 -3.18
C VAL A 272 -10.55 -18.44 -3.79
N ARG A 273 -11.59 -18.35 -2.96
CA ARG A 273 -13.01 -18.42 -3.39
C ARG A 273 -13.69 -17.06 -3.45
N PHE A 274 -13.26 -16.12 -2.61
CA PHE A 274 -13.76 -14.75 -2.55
C PHE A 274 -12.59 -13.80 -2.83
N LEU A 275 -12.65 -13.10 -3.96
CA LEU A 275 -11.61 -12.19 -4.40
C LEU A 275 -11.54 -10.91 -3.57
N GLU A 276 -10.31 -10.43 -3.36
CA GLU A 276 -9.97 -9.08 -2.93
C GLU A 276 -9.35 -8.36 -4.14
N HIS A 277 -8.03 -8.51 -4.30
CA HIS A 277 -7.24 -7.94 -5.39
C HIS A 277 -7.01 -8.95 -6.51
N VAL A 278 -6.99 -8.49 -7.76
CA VAL A 278 -6.50 -9.29 -8.91
C VAL A 278 -5.40 -8.52 -9.62
N GLN A 279 -4.22 -9.12 -9.72
CA GLN A 279 -3.12 -8.59 -10.53
C GLN A 279 -2.97 -9.38 -11.82
N CYS A 280 -2.94 -8.69 -12.96
CA CYS A 280 -2.54 -9.24 -14.24
C CYS A 280 -1.10 -8.82 -14.52
N LYS A 281 -0.17 -9.74 -14.28
CA LYS A 281 1.26 -9.53 -14.48
C LYS A 281 1.59 -9.76 -15.94
N ILE A 282 2.08 -8.74 -16.65
CA ILE A 282 2.26 -8.75 -18.11
C ILE A 282 3.70 -8.36 -18.49
N THR A 283 4.32 -9.14 -19.37
CA THR A 283 5.52 -8.73 -20.14
C THR A 283 5.12 -8.55 -21.61
N LEU A 284 5.22 -7.32 -22.10
CA LEU A 284 4.68 -6.91 -23.40
C LEU A 284 5.51 -5.78 -24.01
N ARG A 285 5.84 -5.94 -25.30
CA ARG A 285 6.48 -4.91 -26.12
C ARG A 285 5.51 -4.38 -27.18
N PHE A 286 5.32 -3.07 -27.25
CA PHE A 286 4.50 -2.42 -28.29
C PHE A 286 4.96 -0.97 -28.46
N PHE A 287 4.97 -0.45 -29.69
CA PHE A 287 5.45 0.92 -29.94
C PHE A 287 4.55 1.71 -30.92
N PRO A 288 4.03 2.88 -30.51
CA PRO A 288 4.15 3.52 -29.19
C PRO A 288 3.29 2.82 -28.11
N ARG A 289 3.82 2.67 -26.90
CA ARG A 289 3.15 1.96 -25.79
C ARG A 289 1.79 2.58 -25.43
N GLY A 290 1.67 3.91 -25.53
CA GLY A 290 0.45 4.67 -25.29
C GLY A 290 -0.73 4.39 -26.24
N ASN A 291 -0.52 3.63 -27.31
CA ASN A 291 -1.64 3.16 -28.15
C ASN A 291 -2.44 2.02 -27.49
N LEU A 292 -1.87 1.34 -26.50
CA LEU A 292 -2.47 0.15 -25.91
C LEU A 292 -3.66 0.50 -25.02
N ARG A 293 -4.70 -0.32 -25.14
CA ARG A 293 -5.73 -0.50 -24.12
C ARG A 293 -5.72 -1.96 -23.69
N ILE A 294 -5.74 -2.21 -22.39
CA ILE A 294 -5.72 -3.58 -21.83
C ILE A 294 -6.98 -3.79 -21.01
N LEU A 295 -7.74 -4.84 -21.31
CA LEU A 295 -8.94 -5.24 -20.60
C LEU A 295 -8.78 -6.65 -20.02
N LEU A 296 -9.30 -6.86 -18.81
CA LEU A 296 -9.43 -8.17 -18.18
C LEU A 296 -10.90 -8.44 -17.83
N THR A 297 -11.43 -9.56 -18.28
CA THR A 297 -12.80 -10.01 -17.99
C THR A 297 -12.79 -11.22 -17.08
N SER A 298 -13.58 -11.16 -16.00
CA SER A 298 -13.74 -12.22 -15.00
C SER A 298 -14.74 -13.32 -15.45
N PRO A 299 -14.72 -14.50 -14.81
CA PRO A 299 -15.69 -15.57 -15.05
C PRO A 299 -17.15 -15.17 -14.79
N MET A 300 -17.37 -14.13 -13.96
CA MET A 300 -18.70 -13.61 -13.64
C MET A 300 -19.16 -12.48 -14.59
N GLY A 301 -18.37 -12.16 -15.62
CA GLY A 301 -18.72 -11.22 -16.69
C GLY A 301 -18.32 -9.76 -16.44
N THR A 302 -17.63 -9.46 -15.34
CA THR A 302 -17.09 -8.11 -15.08
C THR A 302 -15.90 -7.87 -15.99
N THR A 303 -15.88 -6.74 -16.71
CA THR A 303 -14.72 -6.31 -17.51
C THR A 303 -14.08 -5.08 -16.88
N SER A 304 -12.79 -5.16 -16.56
CA SER A 304 -12.01 -4.06 -16.02
C SER A 304 -10.95 -3.59 -17.01
N THR A 305 -10.92 -2.29 -17.30
CA THR A 305 -9.78 -1.65 -17.98
C THR A 305 -8.58 -1.62 -17.05
N LEU A 306 -7.52 -2.34 -17.42
CA LEU A 306 -6.24 -2.38 -16.71
C LEU A 306 -5.29 -1.26 -17.17
N LEU A 307 -5.40 -0.85 -18.43
CA LEU A 307 -4.66 0.26 -19.02
C LEU A 307 -5.57 0.98 -20.02
N PHE A 308 -5.69 2.29 -19.87
CA PHE A 308 -6.29 3.17 -20.87
C PHE A 308 -5.24 3.64 -21.88
N GLU A 309 -5.70 4.05 -23.07
CA GLU A 309 -4.84 4.67 -24.07
C GLU A 309 -4.22 5.96 -23.52
N ARG A 310 -2.89 6.07 -23.57
CA ARG A 310 -2.13 7.23 -23.09
C ARG A 310 -1.44 7.97 -24.25
N PRO A 311 -2.11 8.92 -24.93
CA PRO A 311 -1.58 9.64 -26.08
C PRO A 311 -0.18 10.25 -25.96
N ARG A 312 0.37 10.49 -24.77
CA ARG A 312 1.72 11.05 -24.57
C ARG A 312 2.82 10.00 -24.48
N ASP A 313 2.48 8.75 -24.14
CA ASP A 313 3.41 7.62 -24.01
C ASP A 313 3.93 7.12 -25.37
N VAL A 314 4.90 7.86 -25.91
CA VAL A 314 5.71 7.48 -27.08
C VAL A 314 7.06 6.88 -26.70
N ASN A 315 7.18 6.37 -25.48
CA ASN A 315 8.42 5.77 -25.01
C ASN A 315 8.65 4.42 -25.72
N LYS A 316 9.92 4.09 -25.99
CA LYS A 316 10.36 2.80 -26.57
C LYS A 316 10.53 1.72 -25.50
N SER A 317 9.95 1.92 -24.32
CA SER A 317 9.99 1.00 -23.19
C SER A 317 8.87 -0.03 -23.27
N ASN A 318 9.15 -1.22 -22.72
CA ASN A 318 8.17 -2.30 -22.60
C ASN A 318 7.35 -2.13 -21.31
N PHE A 319 6.32 -2.96 -21.15
CA PHE A 319 5.94 -3.44 -19.83
C PHE A 319 6.77 -4.70 -19.56
N ASP A 320 7.58 -4.71 -18.51
CA ASP A 320 8.33 -5.88 -18.07
C ASP A 320 7.78 -6.34 -16.72
N ASP A 321 7.20 -7.54 -16.72
CA ASP A 321 6.57 -8.16 -15.56
C ASP A 321 5.61 -7.23 -14.74
N TRP A 322 4.96 -6.27 -15.41
CA TRP A 322 4.19 -5.20 -14.78
C TRP A 322 2.86 -5.74 -14.19
N PRO A 323 2.59 -5.58 -12.89
CA PRO A 323 1.46 -6.21 -12.21
C PRO A 323 0.23 -5.30 -12.18
N PHE A 324 -0.46 -5.13 -13.32
CA PHE A 324 -1.68 -4.31 -13.41
C PHE A 324 -2.75 -4.79 -12.41
N LEU A 325 -3.12 -3.94 -11.45
CA LEU A 325 -4.10 -4.24 -10.41
C LEU A 325 -5.53 -3.86 -10.84
N SER A 326 -6.49 -4.70 -10.46
CA SER A 326 -7.90 -4.38 -10.44
C SER A 326 -8.54 -4.81 -9.12
N VAL A 327 -9.28 -3.88 -8.49
CA VAL A 327 -10.17 -4.14 -7.34
C VAL A 327 -11.63 -4.30 -7.77
N HIS A 328 -11.96 -4.19 -9.06
CA HIS A 328 -13.35 -4.22 -9.54
C HIS A 328 -14.05 -5.57 -9.32
N PHE A 329 -13.26 -6.64 -9.17
CA PHE A 329 -13.71 -8.01 -8.98
C PHE A 329 -13.98 -8.37 -7.50
N TRP A 330 -13.95 -7.41 -6.57
CA TRP A 330 -13.99 -7.69 -5.13
C TRP A 330 -15.29 -8.42 -4.72
N GLY A 331 -15.10 -9.57 -4.09
CA GLY A 331 -16.15 -10.52 -3.68
C GLY A 331 -16.59 -11.52 -4.76
N GLU A 332 -16.09 -11.43 -5.99
CA GLU A 332 -16.35 -12.43 -7.04
C GLU A 332 -15.59 -13.75 -6.78
N LYS A 333 -15.98 -14.79 -7.52
CA LYS A 333 -15.28 -16.07 -7.55
C LYS A 333 -14.05 -16.00 -8.46
N ALA A 334 -12.93 -16.54 -8.00
CA ALA A 334 -11.72 -16.66 -8.82
C ALA A 334 -11.83 -17.75 -9.91
N GLU A 335 -12.56 -18.82 -9.62
CA GLU A 335 -12.72 -19.98 -10.51
C GLU A 335 -13.47 -19.67 -11.81
N GLY A 336 -12.93 -20.17 -12.93
CA GLY A 336 -13.53 -20.13 -14.26
C GLY A 336 -12.60 -19.51 -15.31
N ARG A 337 -13.21 -19.03 -16.41
CA ARG A 337 -12.48 -18.44 -17.54
C ARG A 337 -12.20 -16.95 -17.34
N TRP A 338 -10.92 -16.60 -17.31
CA TRP A 338 -10.46 -15.21 -17.40
C TRP A 338 -10.02 -14.89 -18.82
N THR A 339 -10.46 -13.75 -19.35
CA THR A 339 -10.14 -13.30 -20.71
C THR A 339 -9.33 -12.01 -20.67
N LEU A 340 -8.15 -12.02 -21.29
CA LEU A 340 -7.29 -10.85 -21.48
C LEU A 340 -7.45 -10.35 -22.92
N GLN A 341 -7.75 -9.07 -23.08
CA GLN A 341 -7.78 -8.40 -24.38
C GLN A 341 -6.75 -7.26 -24.40
N ILE A 342 -5.93 -7.23 -25.44
CA ILE A 342 -4.97 -6.17 -25.71
C ILE A 342 -5.33 -5.54 -27.05
N ILE A 343 -5.63 -4.24 -27.02
CA ILE A 343 -6.22 -3.51 -28.14
C ILE A 343 -5.26 -2.38 -28.54
N ASN A 344 -4.98 -2.25 -29.84
CA ASN A 344 -4.31 -1.08 -30.40
C ASN A 344 -5.33 0.04 -30.64
N GLY A 345 -5.79 0.69 -29.57
CA GLY A 345 -6.84 1.73 -29.59
C GLY A 345 -6.33 3.11 -30.05
N GLY A 346 -5.05 3.39 -29.84
CA GLY A 346 -4.44 4.68 -30.19
C GLY A 346 -4.27 4.91 -31.69
N ARG A 347 -4.33 6.18 -32.08
CA ARG A 347 -4.25 6.62 -33.49
C ARG A 347 -2.82 6.86 -34.00
N ARG A 348 -1.79 6.72 -33.15
CA ARG A 348 -0.40 6.95 -33.60
C ARG A 348 0.07 5.77 -34.45
N ARG A 349 0.87 6.04 -35.49
CA ARG A 349 1.35 5.01 -36.42
C ARG A 349 2.27 4.02 -35.71
N VAL A 350 1.88 2.75 -35.74
CA VAL A 350 2.70 1.62 -35.31
C VAL A 350 3.63 1.23 -36.48
N ASN A 351 4.93 1.16 -36.21
CA ASN A 351 5.93 0.86 -37.25
C ASN A 351 6.37 -0.61 -37.28
N GLN A 352 6.10 -1.36 -36.22
CA GLN A 352 6.43 -2.79 -36.07
C GLN A 352 5.37 -3.47 -35.19
N PRO A 353 4.98 -4.73 -35.46
CA PRO A 353 4.10 -5.49 -34.57
C PRO A 353 4.68 -5.58 -33.15
N GLY A 354 3.80 -5.45 -32.17
CA GLY A 354 4.13 -5.75 -30.78
C GLY A 354 4.07 -7.25 -30.51
N ILE A 355 4.46 -7.64 -29.30
CA ILE A 355 4.34 -9.01 -28.79
C ILE A 355 3.95 -8.95 -27.31
N LEU A 356 2.92 -9.73 -26.95
CA LEU A 356 2.72 -10.20 -25.58
C LEU A 356 3.58 -11.45 -25.42
N SER A 357 4.63 -11.39 -24.59
CA SER A 357 5.56 -12.52 -24.39
C SER A 357 5.19 -13.36 -23.18
N LYS A 358 4.65 -12.71 -22.14
CA LYS A 358 4.35 -13.38 -20.87
C LYS A 358 3.12 -12.78 -20.19
N TRP A 359 2.28 -13.61 -19.60
CA TRP A 359 1.31 -13.15 -18.61
C TRP A 359 0.94 -14.20 -17.56
N GLN A 360 0.55 -13.70 -16.38
CA GLN A 360 0.06 -14.49 -15.24
C GLN A 360 -1.04 -13.71 -14.50
N LEU A 361 -1.99 -14.43 -13.89
CA LEU A 361 -2.95 -13.85 -12.96
C LEU A 361 -2.55 -14.22 -11.52
N ILE A 362 -2.59 -13.23 -10.63
CA ILE A 362 -2.38 -13.42 -9.19
C ILE A 362 -3.66 -12.95 -8.50
N PHE A 363 -4.31 -13.88 -7.82
CA PHE A 363 -5.55 -13.66 -7.07
C PHE A 363 -5.22 -13.58 -5.58
N TYR A 364 -5.64 -12.48 -4.96
CA TYR A 364 -5.61 -12.31 -3.51
C TYR A 364 -7.03 -12.44 -2.99
N GLY A 365 -7.21 -13.03 -1.81
CA GLY A 365 -8.54 -13.16 -1.23
C GLY A 365 -8.61 -14.19 -0.11
N THR A 366 -9.78 -14.83 0.01
CA THR A 366 -10.07 -15.77 1.11
C THR A 366 -10.76 -17.04 0.61
N GLN A 367 -10.56 -18.16 1.31
CA GLN A 367 -11.25 -19.43 1.05
C GLN A 367 -12.68 -19.45 1.59
N SER A 368 -12.90 -18.93 2.80
CA SER A 368 -14.20 -18.79 3.46
C SER A 368 -14.78 -17.38 3.27
N ASN A 369 -16.11 -17.21 3.40
CA ASN A 369 -16.74 -15.90 3.29
C ASN A 369 -16.08 -14.88 4.27
N PRO A 370 -15.52 -13.77 3.76
CA PRO A 370 -14.82 -12.79 4.59
C PRO A 370 -15.78 -11.90 5.40
N ILE A 371 -17.00 -11.67 4.93
CA ILE A 371 -17.95 -10.75 5.56
C ILE A 371 -18.66 -11.47 6.71
N ARG A 372 -18.33 -11.08 7.95
CA ARG A 372 -18.93 -11.61 9.19
C ARG A 372 -19.19 -10.47 10.18
N LEU A 373 -20.40 -10.43 10.76
CA LEU A 373 -20.80 -9.40 11.71
C LEU A 373 -20.98 -10.00 13.11
N LYS A 374 -20.60 -9.26 14.16
CA LYS A 374 -20.68 -9.69 15.56
C LYS A 374 -22.11 -10.08 16.01
N ASN A 375 -23.12 -9.54 15.33
CA ASN A 375 -24.55 -9.73 15.63
C ASN A 375 -25.28 -10.62 14.61
N ASP A 376 -24.57 -11.49 13.86
CA ASP A 376 -25.20 -12.40 12.91
C ASP A 376 -26.30 -13.27 13.58
N PRO A 377 -27.58 -13.15 13.16
CA PRO A 377 -28.68 -13.91 13.76
C PRO A 377 -28.53 -15.43 13.62
N SER A 378 -27.72 -15.92 12.67
CA SER A 378 -27.49 -17.35 12.44
C SER A 378 -26.71 -18.05 13.56
N LEU A 379 -26.11 -17.28 14.48
CA LEU A 379 -25.36 -17.80 15.64
C LEU A 379 -26.11 -17.66 16.98
N ARG A 380 -27.35 -17.17 16.99
CA ARG A 380 -28.15 -17.08 18.22
C ARG A 380 -29.00 -18.33 18.44
N ASP A 381 -28.44 -19.27 19.20
CA ASP A 381 -29.25 -20.25 19.92
C ASP A 381 -30.29 -19.54 20.80
N SER A 382 -31.39 -20.24 21.02
CA SER A 382 -32.59 -19.77 21.67
C SER A 382 -32.38 -19.38 23.14
N THR A 383 -32.46 -18.08 23.45
CA THR A 383 -33.29 -17.57 24.57
C THR A 383 -33.39 -16.03 24.59
N GLN A 384 -34.57 -15.56 24.98
CA GLN A 384 -34.92 -14.19 25.41
C GLN A 384 -34.71 -13.04 24.40
N ARG A 385 -35.82 -12.63 23.77
CA ARG A 385 -35.98 -11.34 23.08
C ARG A 385 -36.34 -10.25 24.08
N VAL A 386 -35.73 -9.07 23.95
CA VAL A 386 -36.35 -7.79 24.32
C VAL A 386 -36.14 -6.84 23.14
N PRO A 387 -37.21 -6.34 22.46
CA PRO A 387 -37.05 -5.44 21.34
C PRO A 387 -36.88 -4.00 21.81
N PHE A 388 -35.76 -3.37 21.47
CA PHE A 388 -35.67 -1.90 21.45
C PHE A 388 -36.45 -1.38 20.24
N VAL A 389 -37.37 -0.45 20.47
CA VAL A 389 -38.13 0.25 19.43
C VAL A 389 -37.60 1.68 19.35
N PHE A 390 -37.23 2.13 18.15
CA PHE A 390 -36.90 3.54 17.90
C PHE A 390 -38.20 4.35 17.73
N PRO A 391 -38.33 5.55 18.34
CA PRO A 391 -39.42 6.46 18.02
C PRO A 391 -39.33 6.96 16.57
N THR A 392 -40.48 7.07 15.92
CA THR A 392 -40.64 7.71 14.61
C THR A 392 -41.18 9.13 14.73
N ASP A 393 -41.09 9.89 13.63
CA ASP A 393 -41.29 11.34 13.50
C ASP A 393 -42.76 11.83 13.63
N SER A 394 -43.52 11.24 14.57
CA SER A 394 -44.97 11.46 14.74
C SER A 394 -45.39 12.03 16.11
N ASP A 395 -44.45 12.18 17.06
CA ASP A 395 -44.74 12.72 18.40
C ASP A 395 -44.56 14.25 18.52
N LEU A 396 -44.21 14.94 17.43
CA LEU A 396 -44.06 16.41 17.39
C LEU A 396 -45.40 17.14 17.21
N SER A 397 -46.31 17.05 18.20
CA SER A 397 -47.41 18.02 18.30
C SER A 397 -47.91 18.31 19.73
N GLN A 398 -47.86 19.61 20.09
CA GLN A 398 -48.48 20.27 21.26
C GLN A 398 -47.73 20.16 22.63
N PRO A 399 -47.92 21.09 23.61
CA PRO A 399 -46.97 22.20 23.70
C PRO A 399 -46.45 22.61 25.11
N LEU A 400 -45.28 23.26 25.11
CA LEU A 400 -44.79 24.29 26.06
C LEU A 400 -44.93 24.08 27.59
N GLY A 401 -43.78 23.85 28.23
CA GLY A 401 -43.53 24.18 29.64
C GLY A 401 -42.11 24.74 29.81
N TYR A 402 -41.98 26.05 30.06
CA TYR A 402 -40.68 26.72 30.25
C TYR A 402 -40.07 26.38 31.62
N ASN A 403 -38.76 26.11 31.65
CA ASN A 403 -37.87 26.82 32.58
C ASN A 403 -36.39 26.73 32.15
N TYR A 404 -35.72 27.89 32.11
CA TYR A 404 -34.28 28.00 31.91
C TYR A 404 -33.57 28.11 33.27
N ASN A 405 -32.37 27.52 33.36
CA ASN A 405 -31.24 27.78 34.29
C ASN A 405 -30.81 26.56 35.14
N ALA A 406 -29.68 25.95 34.78
CA ALA A 406 -28.55 25.70 35.68
C ALA A 406 -27.37 25.08 34.90
N ASP A 407 -26.16 25.60 35.12
CA ASP A 407 -24.91 25.23 34.45
C ASP A 407 -24.52 23.75 34.56
N LEU A 408 -24.06 23.15 33.46
CA LEU A 408 -23.51 21.79 33.42
C LEU A 408 -22.00 21.75 33.09
N TYR A 409 -21.26 22.82 33.42
CA TYR A 409 -19.83 22.99 33.10
C TYR A 409 -18.93 23.34 34.31
N SER A 410 -19.38 23.07 35.54
CA SER A 410 -18.64 23.38 36.78
C SER A 410 -17.69 22.26 37.28
N GLY A 411 -17.44 21.21 36.48
CA GLY A 411 -16.75 19.98 36.92
C GLY A 411 -15.24 19.88 36.67
N TYR A 412 -14.59 20.83 35.98
CA TYR A 412 -13.19 20.73 35.56
C TYR A 412 -12.23 21.68 36.30
N VAL A 413 -12.02 21.42 37.59
CA VAL A 413 -10.85 21.94 38.34
C VAL A 413 -10.34 20.89 39.33
N ASN A 414 -9.02 20.75 39.43
CA ASN A 414 -8.25 19.86 40.33
C ASN A 414 -8.22 18.36 40.01
N TYR A 415 -7.16 17.94 39.29
CA TYR A 415 -6.19 17.01 39.86
C TYR A 415 -4.77 17.52 39.62
N GLN A 416 -3.92 17.46 40.65
CA GLN A 416 -2.51 17.83 40.57
C GLN A 416 -1.63 16.61 40.28
N ASN A 417 -0.59 16.84 39.48
CA ASN A 417 0.74 16.21 39.53
C ASN A 417 0.85 14.74 39.95
N LEU A 418 1.09 13.87 38.96
CA LEU A 418 2.04 12.77 39.11
C LEU A 418 3.02 12.80 37.91
N PHE A 419 4.22 12.27 38.10
CA PHE A 419 5.38 12.30 37.19
C PHE A 419 6.17 13.61 37.13
N SER A 420 7.28 13.62 37.87
CA SER A 420 8.43 14.50 37.68
C SER A 420 9.68 13.62 37.61
N GLY A 421 10.62 13.94 36.70
CA GLY A 421 11.84 13.17 36.45
C GLY A 421 11.77 12.28 35.21
N ALA A 422 12.70 12.34 34.25
CA ALA A 422 13.82 13.27 34.10
C ALA A 422 14.05 13.59 32.61
N ALA A 423 14.52 14.81 32.33
CA ALA A 423 14.88 15.22 30.97
C ALA A 423 16.24 14.63 30.57
N SER A 424 16.35 14.19 29.32
CA SER A 424 17.63 13.94 28.64
C SER A 424 17.90 15.04 27.64
N ASN A 425 19.17 15.46 27.56
CA ASN A 425 19.57 16.73 26.96
C ASN A 425 19.51 16.75 25.43
N ASN A 426 19.34 17.96 24.88
CA ASN A 426 19.67 18.24 23.47
C ASN A 426 21.19 18.12 23.27
N GLU A 427 21.62 17.38 22.26
CA GLU A 427 22.88 17.67 21.58
C GLU A 427 22.60 18.51 20.33
N GLN A 428 23.33 19.62 20.19
CA GLN A 428 23.23 20.52 19.05
C GLN A 428 24.13 20.04 17.93
N SER A 429 23.58 19.77 16.75
CA SER A 429 24.36 19.69 15.52
C SER A 429 24.80 21.10 15.12
N ILE A 430 26.10 21.40 15.23
CA ILE A 430 26.67 22.67 14.73
C ILE A 430 27.31 22.42 13.36
N SER A 431 26.89 23.20 12.37
CA SER A 431 27.61 23.41 11.11
C SER A 431 27.94 24.90 10.96
N THR A 432 29.08 25.20 10.34
CA THR A 432 29.40 26.56 9.86
C THR A 432 28.93 26.72 8.42
N LEU A 433 28.54 27.94 8.04
CA LEU A 433 27.78 28.20 6.81
C LEU A 433 28.48 27.78 5.50
N ASP A 434 29.82 27.82 5.46
CA ASP A 434 30.61 27.66 4.23
C ASP A 434 31.58 26.45 4.22
N GLY A 435 31.51 25.60 5.24
CA GLY A 435 31.93 24.20 5.14
C GLY A 435 33.41 23.79 5.10
N HIS A 436 34.39 24.53 5.68
CA HIS A 436 35.80 24.06 5.87
C HIS A 436 36.56 24.74 7.07
N ASN A 437 37.66 24.15 7.59
CA ASN A 437 38.30 24.44 8.90
C ASN A 437 39.88 24.40 8.98
N ILE A 438 40.51 25.07 9.98
CA ILE A 438 41.94 25.56 9.99
C ILE A 438 42.90 24.80 11.00
N PRO A 439 44.26 24.83 10.89
CA PRO A 439 45.21 23.88 11.52
C PRO A 439 46.14 24.59 12.56
N THR A 440 47.36 24.20 12.96
CA THR A 440 48.36 23.12 12.63
C THR A 440 48.92 22.57 13.98
N PRO A 441 50.20 22.25 14.25
CA PRO A 441 51.24 21.58 13.44
C PRO A 441 51.48 20.10 13.84
N GLN A 442 52.08 19.32 12.93
CA GLN A 442 52.67 17.96 13.09
C GLN A 442 51.67 16.85 13.50
N ARG A 443 51.51 15.71 12.78
CA ARG A 443 52.20 15.10 11.61
C ARG A 443 51.17 14.70 10.53
N GLU A 444 51.49 14.73 9.22
CA GLU A 444 50.48 14.84 8.14
C GLU A 444 50.67 13.97 6.85
N ILE A 445 49.57 13.32 6.39
CA ILE A 445 49.28 12.63 5.09
C ILE A 445 48.35 13.51 4.17
N VAL A 446 48.84 14.67 3.71
CA VAL A 446 48.29 15.58 2.67
C VAL A 446 47.32 14.87 1.67
N MET A 447 46.03 15.22 1.39
CA MET A 447 45.14 16.42 1.53
C MET A 447 43.64 15.99 1.70
N ALA A 448 42.61 16.84 1.93
CA ALA A 448 42.48 18.11 2.67
C ALA A 448 40.99 18.52 2.88
N ASP A 449 40.63 18.88 4.11
CA ASP A 449 39.81 20.09 4.36
C ASP A 449 40.84 21.23 4.51
N SER A 450 40.64 22.33 3.77
CA SER A 450 41.28 23.68 3.66
C SER A 450 42.71 23.98 4.16
N ASN A 451 43.37 23.09 4.91
CA ASN A 451 44.41 23.39 5.88
C ASN A 451 45.26 22.17 6.31
N ASN A 452 45.26 21.09 5.52
CA ASN A 452 46.25 20.00 5.55
C ASN A 452 46.42 19.12 6.82
N LYS A 453 45.79 19.40 7.97
CA LYS A 453 45.95 18.52 9.15
C LYS A 453 45.24 17.17 9.00
N ILE A 454 45.95 16.10 9.34
CA ILE A 454 45.53 14.72 9.03
C ILE A 454 45.19 13.92 10.26
N VAL A 455 44.16 13.10 10.10
CA VAL A 455 43.78 12.07 11.05
C VAL A 455 43.80 10.74 10.32
N LEU A 456 44.71 9.84 10.72
CA LEU A 456 44.65 8.44 10.29
C LEU A 456 43.42 7.82 10.98
N HIS A 457 42.52 7.24 10.19
CA HIS A 457 41.41 6.47 10.71
C HIS A 457 41.70 4.99 10.51
N ASP A 458 41.64 4.21 11.58
CA ASP A 458 41.61 2.77 11.49
C ASP A 458 40.36 2.35 10.70
N CYS A 459 40.52 1.36 9.83
CA CYS A 459 39.40 0.75 9.13
C CYS A 459 38.44 0.08 10.12
N ASP A 460 37.19 -0.09 9.69
CA ASP A 460 36.22 -0.83 10.49
C ASP A 460 36.73 -2.26 10.78
N PRO A 461 36.53 -2.81 11.99
CA PRO A 461 37.02 -4.16 12.35
C PRO A 461 36.52 -5.31 11.46
N GLU A 462 35.45 -5.08 10.68
CA GLU A 462 34.88 -6.00 9.70
C GLU A 462 35.44 -5.84 8.27
N CYS A 463 36.31 -4.86 8.02
CA CYS A 463 37.13 -4.80 6.81
C CYS A 463 38.28 -5.82 6.88
N ASP A 464 38.67 -6.40 5.73
CA ASP A 464 39.81 -7.31 5.65
C ASP A 464 41.16 -6.56 5.52
N GLN A 465 42.24 -7.32 5.27
CA GLN A 465 43.60 -6.77 5.14
C GLN A 465 43.81 -5.93 3.86
N GLN A 466 42.86 -5.90 2.92
CA GLN A 466 42.91 -5.03 1.73
C GLN A 466 42.48 -3.59 2.07
N GLY A 467 41.93 -3.37 3.26
CA GLY A 467 41.68 -2.06 3.84
C GLY A 467 40.30 -1.47 3.50
N CYS A 468 40.20 -0.15 3.62
CA CYS A 468 38.97 0.62 3.50
C CYS A 468 39.22 1.92 2.72
N TYR A 469 38.17 2.43 2.08
CA TYR A 469 38.16 3.71 1.38
C TYR A 469 37.33 4.77 2.11
N GLY A 470 36.93 4.51 3.36
CA GLY A 470 36.15 5.40 4.20
C GLY A 470 35.91 4.83 5.61
N ARG A 471 34.97 5.41 6.37
CA ARG A 471 34.69 5.01 7.75
C ARG A 471 33.46 4.10 7.85
N GLY A 472 33.58 3.05 8.66
CA GLY A 472 32.48 2.12 8.97
C GLY A 472 32.38 0.92 8.02
N PRO A 473 31.52 -0.05 8.33
CA PRO A 473 31.52 -1.38 7.70
C PRO A 473 30.99 -1.37 6.26
N THR A 474 30.54 -0.23 5.75
CA THR A 474 30.06 -0.04 4.37
C THR A 474 31.10 0.50 3.40
N GLN A 475 32.32 0.79 3.89
CA GLN A 475 33.39 1.41 3.10
C GLN A 475 34.68 0.58 3.11
N CYS A 476 34.54 -0.74 3.28
CA CYS A 476 35.63 -1.73 3.15
C CYS A 476 35.87 -2.10 1.68
N VAL A 477 37.14 -2.34 1.31
CA VAL A 477 37.50 -2.89 -0.01
C VAL A 477 37.01 -4.33 -0.14
N ALA A 478 37.19 -5.13 0.91
CA ALA A 478 36.58 -6.45 1.06
C ALA A 478 36.18 -6.71 2.52
N CYS A 479 35.19 -7.58 2.72
CA CYS A 479 34.69 -7.95 4.04
C CYS A 479 35.51 -9.10 4.63
N LYS A 480 35.83 -8.98 5.92
CA LYS A 480 36.61 -9.97 6.68
C LYS A 480 35.85 -11.27 6.96
N HIS A 481 34.53 -11.19 7.12
CA HIS A 481 33.67 -12.34 7.42
C HIS A 481 32.58 -12.51 6.37
N TYR A 482 31.50 -11.73 6.44
CA TYR A 482 30.38 -11.82 5.50
C TYR A 482 29.97 -10.47 4.95
N ARG A 483 29.41 -10.46 3.74
CA ARG A 483 28.83 -9.30 3.09
C ARG A 483 27.30 -9.41 3.06
N LEU A 484 26.63 -8.43 3.63
CA LEU A 484 25.19 -8.21 3.51
C LEU A 484 24.98 -6.93 2.69
N ASP A 485 24.52 -7.09 1.44
CA ASP A 485 24.44 -6.02 0.44
C ASP A 485 25.77 -5.28 0.26
N ASN A 486 25.90 -4.05 0.80
CA ASN A 486 27.15 -3.27 0.81
C ASN A 486 27.75 -3.10 2.21
N THR A 487 27.34 -3.91 3.19
CA THR A 487 27.82 -3.84 4.58
C THR A 487 28.57 -5.12 4.95
N CYS A 488 29.75 -4.98 5.53
CA CYS A 488 30.48 -6.08 6.13
C CYS A 488 29.94 -6.40 7.53
N VAL A 489 29.67 -7.67 7.79
CA VAL A 489 29.08 -8.15 9.05
C VAL A 489 29.79 -9.40 9.55
N SER A 490 30.01 -9.48 10.86
CA SER A 490 30.70 -10.62 11.50
C SER A 490 29.89 -11.91 11.46
N ARG A 491 28.56 -11.81 11.37
CA ARG A 491 27.60 -12.91 11.17
C ARG A 491 26.43 -12.40 10.35
N CYS A 492 25.86 -13.27 9.51
CA CYS A 492 24.60 -12.97 8.84
C CYS A 492 23.47 -12.80 9.89
N PRO A 493 22.68 -11.72 9.83
CA PRO A 493 21.59 -11.49 10.78
C PRO A 493 20.45 -12.51 10.60
N PRO A 494 19.50 -12.58 11.56
CA PRO A 494 18.26 -13.33 11.40
C PRO A 494 17.57 -13.01 10.05
N ARG A 495 16.85 -13.99 9.52
CA ARG A 495 16.34 -14.05 8.13
C ARG A 495 17.40 -14.18 7.04
N SER A 496 18.66 -14.41 7.38
CA SER A 496 19.70 -14.72 6.38
C SER A 496 20.69 -15.79 6.85
N PHE A 497 21.35 -16.45 5.89
CA PHE A 497 22.40 -17.45 6.10
C PHE A 497 23.60 -17.18 5.19
N PRO A 498 24.82 -17.57 5.57
CA PRO A 498 26.01 -17.36 4.73
C PRO A 498 26.04 -18.35 3.56
N ASN A 499 26.22 -17.84 2.34
CA ASN A 499 26.51 -18.68 1.18
C ASN A 499 28.01 -19.04 1.09
N GLN A 500 28.37 -19.94 0.16
CA GLN A 500 29.77 -20.38 -0.04
C GLN A 500 30.73 -19.27 -0.49
N GLY A 501 30.23 -18.13 -0.97
CA GLY A 501 31.00 -16.96 -1.38
C GLY A 501 31.08 -15.86 -0.30
N GLY A 502 30.70 -16.14 0.95
CA GLY A 502 30.73 -15.17 2.04
C GLY A 502 29.65 -14.09 1.96
N VAL A 503 28.59 -14.28 1.18
CA VAL A 503 27.46 -13.34 1.05
C VAL A 503 26.25 -13.88 1.81
N CYS A 504 25.59 -13.03 2.60
CA CYS A 504 24.38 -13.39 3.32
C CYS A 504 23.19 -13.48 2.35
N TRP A 505 22.60 -14.67 2.24
CA TRP A 505 21.42 -14.97 1.41
C TRP A 505 20.16 -15.09 2.28
N PRO A 506 18.96 -14.76 1.75
CA PRO A 506 17.73 -14.79 2.53
C PRO A 506 17.29 -16.22 2.87
N CYS A 507 16.76 -16.40 4.07
CA CYS A 507 16.06 -17.62 4.47
C CYS A 507 14.72 -17.78 3.75
N HIS A 508 14.16 -19.00 3.77
CA HIS A 508 12.74 -19.20 3.47
C HIS A 508 11.85 -18.38 4.42
N GLU A 509 10.71 -17.89 3.92
CA GLU A 509 9.85 -16.91 4.61
C GLU A 509 9.29 -17.36 5.97
N SER A 510 9.15 -18.69 6.17
CA SER A 510 8.72 -19.28 7.43
C SER A 510 9.84 -19.44 8.47
N CYS A 511 11.12 -19.35 8.08
CA CYS A 511 12.25 -19.41 9.02
C CYS A 511 12.56 -18.02 9.60
N GLU A 512 12.89 -17.96 10.90
CA GLU A 512 13.52 -16.80 11.54
C GLU A 512 15.05 -16.88 11.46
N THR A 513 15.62 -18.09 11.59
CA THR A 513 17.02 -18.37 11.26
C THR A 513 17.08 -19.68 10.46
N CYS A 514 18.07 -19.82 9.59
CA CYS A 514 18.19 -20.96 8.69
C CYS A 514 19.66 -21.31 8.42
N ALA A 515 19.90 -22.54 7.96
CA ALA A 515 21.18 -22.99 7.44
C ALA A 515 21.25 -22.96 5.89
N GLY A 516 20.13 -22.65 5.24
CA GLY A 516 19.97 -22.69 3.78
C GLY A 516 18.69 -21.98 3.33
N ALA A 517 18.53 -21.81 2.02
CA ALA A 517 17.39 -21.10 1.41
C ALA A 517 16.09 -21.94 1.37
N GLY A 518 16.17 -23.25 1.61
CA GLY A 518 15.03 -24.17 1.56
C GLY A 518 14.11 -24.04 2.78
N GLN A 519 12.85 -24.45 2.61
CA GLN A 519 11.86 -24.51 3.70
C GLN A 519 12.23 -25.56 4.76
N ASP A 520 12.98 -26.58 4.36
CA ASP A 520 13.58 -27.69 5.14
C ASP A 520 14.91 -27.33 5.82
N SER A 521 15.32 -26.06 5.73
CA SER A 521 16.60 -25.57 6.24
C SER A 521 16.44 -24.63 7.43
N CYS A 522 15.27 -24.59 8.09
CA CYS A 522 15.01 -23.71 9.22
C CYS A 522 15.66 -24.21 10.52
N LEU A 523 16.36 -23.31 11.20
CA LEU A 523 16.94 -23.53 12.54
C LEU A 523 16.03 -22.99 13.65
N THR A 524 15.32 -21.89 13.38
CA THR A 524 14.25 -21.36 14.23
C THR A 524 13.14 -20.78 13.36
N CYS A 525 11.92 -20.71 13.88
CA CYS A 525 10.75 -20.28 13.12
C CYS A 525 10.36 -18.83 13.33
N ALA A 526 9.79 -18.25 12.26
CA ALA A 526 9.15 -16.95 12.29
C ALA A 526 8.06 -16.89 13.39
N PRO A 527 7.72 -15.69 13.91
CA PRO A 527 6.52 -15.53 14.73
C PRO A 527 5.29 -16.18 14.09
N ALA A 528 4.41 -16.74 14.94
CA ALA A 528 3.25 -17.56 14.54
C ALA A 528 3.55 -18.86 13.76
N HIS A 529 4.82 -19.31 13.67
CA HIS A 529 5.18 -20.61 13.12
C HIS A 529 5.78 -21.52 14.20
N LEU A 530 5.41 -22.79 14.16
CA LEU A 530 5.90 -23.91 14.98
C LEU A 530 7.05 -24.61 14.28
N HIS A 531 8.08 -25.03 15.04
CA HIS A 531 9.22 -25.78 14.49
C HIS A 531 8.96 -27.28 14.56
N VAL A 532 8.86 -27.94 13.40
CA VAL A 532 8.84 -29.40 13.32
C VAL A 532 10.28 -29.87 13.20
N ILE A 533 10.86 -30.25 14.34
CA ILE A 533 12.31 -30.44 14.51
C ILE A 533 12.85 -31.47 13.51
N ASP A 534 12.18 -32.63 13.41
CA ASP A 534 12.66 -33.79 12.65
C ASP A 534 12.61 -33.56 11.12
N LEU A 535 11.89 -32.54 10.68
CA LEU A 535 11.80 -32.12 9.28
C LEU A 535 12.53 -30.79 9.00
N ALA A 536 13.04 -30.12 10.04
CA ALA A 536 13.64 -28.78 9.97
C ALA A 536 12.78 -27.73 9.23
N VAL A 537 11.45 -27.89 9.25
CA VAL A 537 10.48 -26.97 8.64
C VAL A 537 9.75 -26.13 9.70
N CYS A 538 9.33 -24.93 9.28
CA CYS A 538 8.49 -24.04 10.05
C CYS A 538 7.08 -23.96 9.44
N MET A 539 6.06 -24.29 10.25
CA MET A 539 4.66 -24.40 9.82
C MET A 539 3.69 -23.79 10.84
N GLN A 540 2.54 -23.30 10.39
CA GLN A 540 1.59 -22.61 11.28
C GLN A 540 0.66 -23.56 12.05
N VAL A 541 0.62 -24.84 11.66
CA VAL A 541 -0.21 -25.90 12.26
C VAL A 541 0.63 -27.19 12.30
N CYS A 542 0.44 -28.03 13.32
CA CYS A 542 1.07 -29.35 13.38
C CYS A 542 0.57 -30.24 12.23
N PRO A 543 1.46 -30.95 11.51
CA PRO A 543 1.06 -31.93 10.50
C PRO A 543 0.49 -33.20 11.16
N GLU A 544 -0.21 -34.02 10.38
CA GLU A 544 -0.74 -35.30 10.89
C GLU A 544 0.38 -36.18 11.47
N GLY A 545 0.13 -36.73 12.66
CA GLY A 545 1.08 -37.55 13.42
C GLY A 545 1.93 -36.81 14.46
N TYR A 546 1.88 -35.47 14.51
CA TYR A 546 2.69 -34.66 15.42
C TYR A 546 1.82 -33.85 16.41
N TYR A 547 2.39 -33.45 17.56
CA TYR A 547 1.69 -32.64 18.57
C TYR A 547 2.54 -31.49 19.13
N GLU A 548 1.88 -30.47 19.66
CA GLU A 548 2.56 -29.30 20.26
C GLU A 548 3.08 -29.64 21.67
N SER A 549 4.35 -29.32 21.93
CA SER A 549 4.98 -29.50 23.25
C SER A 549 5.23 -28.15 23.93
N GLU A 550 4.69 -27.98 25.14
CA GLU A 550 4.79 -26.74 25.94
C GLU A 550 6.24 -26.35 26.28
N TYR A 551 7.19 -27.28 26.25
CA TYR A 551 8.62 -26.99 26.42
C TYR A 551 9.22 -26.34 25.17
N LYS A 552 8.95 -25.03 25.02
CA LYS A 552 9.44 -24.10 23.97
C LYS A 552 8.98 -24.39 22.54
N LYS A 553 7.71 -24.12 22.18
CA LYS A 553 7.21 -23.93 20.79
C LYS A 553 7.81 -24.88 19.73
N ASN A 554 7.95 -26.14 20.11
CA ASN A 554 8.61 -27.17 19.33
C ASN A 554 7.63 -28.32 19.16
N VAL A 555 7.65 -28.93 17.97
CA VAL A 555 6.78 -30.03 17.58
C VAL A 555 7.64 -31.27 17.40
N ARG A 556 7.16 -32.39 17.98
CA ARG A 556 7.76 -33.73 17.99
C ARG A 556 6.68 -34.79 17.73
#